data_AF-A0A1G2VQB1-F1
#
_entry.id   AF-A0A1G2VQB1-F1
#
_cell.length_a   1.000
_cell.length_b   1.000
_cell.length_c   1.000
_cell.angle_alpha   90.00
_cell.angle_beta   90.00
_cell.angle_gamma   90.00
#
_symmetry.space_group_name_H-M   'P 1'
#
loop_
_entity.id
_entity.type
_entity.pdbx_description
1 polymer ?
#
loop_
_entity_poly.entity_id
_entity_poly.type
_entity_poly.pdbx_seq_one_letter_code
_entity_poly.pdbx_strand_id
1 'polypeptide(L)'
;MNIHSLKKYTTKEWYKKELEENKREIIKGALISLAVTAAFSLWYFITGESFTLKEYRFISEPTLAPRLLSALVFASFGRILYELKFYYILYMIMVVFLRVKKAAYEEFKKLLWHLMMAFVGFVVVPWIIDVLNKVISFFYNIWVFVLYVLPPVAVLICVFLIAVYVFKNRAVKGEVVAGGEGSTA
;
A
#
# COMPACT_ATOMS: atom_id res chain seq x y z
N MET A 1 -42.80 -14.03 32.99
CA MET A 1 -41.92 -15.13 32.53
C MET A 1 -41.36 -15.82 33.77
N ASN A 2 -41.68 -17.10 33.99
CA ASN A 2 -41.54 -17.77 35.29
C ASN A 2 -40.18 -18.49 35.41
N ILE A 3 -39.36 -18.09 36.38
CA ILE A 3 -37.95 -18.50 36.58
C ILE A 3 -37.83 -19.96 37.04
N HIS A 4 -38.94 -20.61 37.41
CA HIS A 4 -38.94 -21.97 37.96
C HIS A 4 -38.74 -23.10 36.93
N SER A 5 -38.93 -22.85 35.63
CA SER A 5 -38.73 -23.89 34.60
C SER A 5 -37.26 -24.16 34.25
N LEU A 6 -36.35 -23.26 34.63
CA LEU A 6 -34.92 -23.38 34.29
C LEU A 6 -34.15 -24.33 35.23
N LYS A 7 -34.73 -24.72 36.37
CA LYS A 7 -34.03 -25.54 37.37
C LYS A 7 -34.03 -27.05 37.07
N LYS A 8 -34.80 -27.51 36.08
CA LYS A 8 -34.96 -28.93 35.73
C LYS A 8 -33.95 -29.46 34.71
N TYR A 9 -33.05 -28.61 34.20
CA TYR A 9 -31.92 -29.03 33.36
C TYR A 9 -30.62 -29.10 34.17
N THR A 10 -30.71 -29.74 35.34
CA THR A 10 -29.57 -30.12 36.18
C THR A 10 -28.61 -31.02 35.39
N THR A 11 -27.61 -30.40 34.77
CA THR A 11 -26.19 -30.77 34.50
C THR A 11 -25.74 -32.24 34.48
N LYS A 12 -26.30 -33.16 35.28
CA LYS A 12 -25.86 -34.57 35.33
C LYS A 12 -26.33 -35.43 34.16
N GLU A 13 -27.47 -35.12 33.54
CA GLU A 13 -28.01 -35.94 32.43
C GLU A 13 -27.56 -35.46 31.05
N TRP A 14 -27.31 -34.17 30.89
CA TRP A 14 -26.90 -33.59 29.61
C TRP A 14 -25.60 -34.22 29.09
N TYR A 15 -24.56 -34.35 29.95
CA TYR A 15 -23.28 -34.92 29.54
C TYR A 15 -23.39 -36.39 29.10
N LYS A 16 -24.25 -37.19 29.76
CA LYS A 16 -24.49 -38.59 29.37
C LYS A 16 -25.17 -38.68 28.01
N LYS A 17 -26.16 -37.82 27.77
CA LYS A 17 -26.88 -37.75 26.50
C LYS A 17 -25.97 -37.31 25.36
N GLU A 18 -25.15 -36.28 25.60
CA GLU A 18 -24.17 -35.77 24.62
C GLU A 18 -23.10 -36.81 24.28
N LEU A 19 -22.64 -37.59 25.27
CA LEU A 19 -21.70 -38.70 25.09
C LEU A 19 -22.28 -39.84 24.26
N GLU A 20 -23.57 -40.17 24.42
CA GLU A 20 -24.23 -41.21 23.65
C GLU A 20 -24.50 -40.77 22.21
N GLU A 21 -24.99 -39.53 22.02
CA GLU A 21 -25.25 -38.96 20.70
C GLU A 21 -23.96 -38.82 19.87
N ASN A 22 -22.85 -38.43 20.50
CA ASN A 22 -21.57 -38.22 19.81
C ASN A 22 -20.54 -39.35 20.02
N LYS A 23 -20.93 -40.49 20.59
CA LYS A 23 -20.02 -41.60 20.93
C LYS A 23 -19.12 -42.02 19.76
N ARG A 24 -19.69 -42.05 18.56
CA ARG A 24 -18.98 -42.42 17.32
C ARG A 24 -17.89 -41.41 16.98
N GLU A 25 -18.15 -40.12 17.16
CA GLU A 25 -17.17 -39.06 16.89
C GLU A 25 -16.07 -39.05 17.94
N ILE A 26 -16.43 -39.27 19.21
CA ILE A 26 -15.47 -39.39 20.31
C ILE A 26 -14.52 -40.58 20.07
N ILE A 27 -15.06 -41.74 19.68
CA ILE A 27 -14.23 -42.92 19.37
C ILE A 27 -13.34 -42.67 18.14
N LYS A 28 -13.86 -42.03 17.09
CA LYS A 28 -13.06 -41.66 15.92
C LYS A 28 -11.96 -40.68 16.28
N GLY A 29 -12.25 -39.66 17.08
CA GLY A 29 -11.27 -38.68 17.57
C GLY A 29 -10.21 -39.32 18.47
N ALA A 30 -10.59 -40.28 19.30
CA ALA A 30 -9.67 -41.07 20.10
C ALA A 30 -8.76 -41.94 19.23
N LEU A 31 -9.31 -42.62 18.21
CA LEU A 31 -8.53 -43.43 17.26
C LEU A 31 -7.55 -42.59 16.45
N ILE A 32 -7.97 -41.40 16.00
CA ILE A 32 -7.10 -40.46 15.27
C ILE A 32 -5.99 -39.98 16.20
N SER A 33 -6.32 -39.57 17.43
CA SER A 33 -5.33 -39.14 18.42
C SER A 33 -4.30 -40.24 18.71
N LEU A 34 -4.76 -41.49 18.82
CA LEU A 34 -3.90 -42.64 19.07
C LEU A 34 -3.01 -42.97 17.87
N ALA A 35 -3.54 -42.89 16.64
CA ALA A 35 -2.77 -43.07 15.42
C ALA A 35 -1.70 -41.97 15.23
N VAL A 36 -2.04 -40.72 15.51
CA VAL A 36 -1.11 -39.58 15.46
C VAL A 36 -0.01 -39.72 16.50
N THR A 37 -0.36 -40.11 17.73
CA THR A 37 0.62 -40.36 18.81
C THR A 37 1.55 -41.51 18.47
N ALA A 38 1.02 -42.60 17.89
CA ALA A 38 1.82 -43.73 17.42
C ALA A 38 2.76 -43.32 16.29
N ALA A 39 2.31 -42.51 15.33
CA ALA A 39 3.12 -42.01 14.24
C ALA A 39 4.28 -41.11 14.73
N PHE A 40 4.02 -40.20 15.68
CA PHE A 40 5.07 -39.37 16.27
C PHE A 40 6.06 -40.18 17.12
N SER A 41 5.58 -41.19 17.84
CA SER A 41 6.45 -42.08 18.61
C SER A 41 7.34 -42.93 17.69
N LEU A 42 6.80 -43.41 16.57
CA LEU A 42 7.55 -44.14 15.55
C LEU A 42 8.61 -43.24 14.88
N TRP A 43 8.24 -41.98 14.58
CA TRP A 43 9.17 -40.97 14.06
C TRP A 43 10.35 -40.74 15.01
N TYR A 44 10.07 -40.54 16.30
CA TYR A 44 11.11 -40.36 17.32
C TYR A 44 11.99 -41.61 17.45
N PHE A 45 11.41 -42.81 17.43
CA PHE A 45 12.16 -44.06 17.50
C PHE A 45 13.10 -44.26 16.31
N ILE A 46 12.67 -43.89 15.08
CA ILE A 46 13.47 -44.05 13.86
C ILE A 46 14.57 -42.98 13.75
N THR A 47 14.27 -41.74 14.13
CA THR A 47 15.16 -40.59 13.85
C THR A 47 15.95 -40.09 15.06
N GLY A 48 15.54 -40.46 16.28
CA GLY A 48 16.13 -39.96 17.53
C GLY A 48 15.82 -38.50 17.86
N GLU A 49 15.02 -37.81 17.03
CA GLU A 49 14.70 -36.39 17.16
C GLU A 49 13.21 -36.17 17.47
N SER A 50 12.91 -35.26 18.41
CA SER A 50 11.52 -34.90 18.73
C SER A 50 10.85 -34.19 17.55
N PHE A 51 9.59 -34.53 17.27
CA PHE A 51 8.86 -33.95 16.15
C PHE A 51 8.62 -32.46 16.39
N THR A 52 9.45 -31.62 15.78
CA THR A 52 9.21 -30.17 15.69
C THR A 52 8.33 -29.91 14.47
N LEU A 53 7.20 -29.24 14.68
CA LEU A 53 6.33 -28.76 13.60
C LEU A 53 7.08 -27.65 12.85
N LYS A 54 7.95 -28.05 11.92
CA LYS A 54 8.65 -27.10 11.05
C LYS A 54 7.61 -26.55 10.09
N GLU A 55 7.35 -25.24 10.17
CA GLU A 55 6.61 -24.52 9.14
C GLU A 55 7.37 -24.69 7.82
N TYR A 56 6.97 -25.66 7.01
CA TYR A 56 7.45 -25.75 5.63
C TYR A 56 6.77 -24.64 4.84
N ARG A 57 7.36 -23.44 4.85
CA ARG A 57 7.03 -22.39 3.89
C ARG A 57 7.57 -22.83 2.53
N PHE A 58 6.73 -23.52 1.76
CA PHE A 58 7.11 -24.08 0.46
C PHE A 58 7.65 -23.04 -0.53
N ILE A 59 7.34 -21.76 -0.35
CA ILE A 59 7.97 -20.61 -0.99
C ILE A 59 7.88 -19.46 0.02
N SER A 60 9.00 -18.79 0.36
CA SER A 60 8.97 -17.55 1.13
C SER A 60 8.00 -16.55 0.48
N GLU A 61 7.00 -16.05 1.21
CA GLU A 61 6.15 -14.97 0.68
C GLU A 61 7.05 -13.85 0.14
N PRO A 62 6.93 -13.48 -1.15
CA PRO A 62 7.75 -12.40 -1.67
C PRO A 62 7.39 -11.13 -0.90
N THR A 63 8.41 -10.43 -0.42
CA THR A 63 8.30 -9.13 0.24
C THR A 63 7.46 -8.15 -0.59
N LEU A 64 6.85 -7.13 0.04
CA LEU A 64 5.99 -6.16 -0.66
C LEU A 64 6.69 -5.49 -1.88
N ALA A 65 8.01 -5.29 -1.81
CA ALA A 65 8.80 -4.64 -2.85
C ALA A 65 8.76 -5.38 -4.22
N PRO A 66 9.11 -6.68 -4.33
CA PRO A 66 9.00 -7.40 -5.60
C PRO A 66 7.56 -7.50 -6.13
N ARG A 67 6.54 -7.53 -5.27
CA ARG A 67 5.13 -7.46 -5.71
C ARG A 67 4.79 -6.12 -6.35
N LEU A 68 5.20 -5.00 -5.72
CA LEU A 68 4.99 -3.65 -6.26
C LEU A 68 5.79 -3.43 -7.55
N LEU A 69 7.03 -3.91 -7.60
CA LEU A 69 7.86 -3.83 -8.80
C LEU A 69 7.26 -4.65 -9.94
N SER A 70 6.73 -5.84 -9.65
CA SER A 70 6.03 -6.68 -10.63
C SER A 70 4.77 -6.00 -11.16
N ALA A 71 3.99 -5.35 -10.31
CA ALA A 71 2.82 -4.57 -10.72
C ALA A 71 3.22 -3.37 -11.59
N LEU A 72 4.30 -2.66 -11.23
CA LEU A 72 4.82 -1.52 -11.99
C LEU A 72 5.36 -1.95 -13.36
N VAL A 73 6.09 -3.06 -13.41
CA VAL A 73 6.58 -3.66 -14.67
C VAL A 73 5.42 -4.04 -15.56
N PHE A 74 4.38 -4.66 -15.01
CA PHE A 74 3.19 -4.98 -15.77
C PHE A 74 2.44 -3.73 -16.24
N ALA A 75 2.27 -2.72 -15.39
CA ALA A 75 1.55 -1.49 -15.73
C ALA A 75 2.27 -0.63 -16.79
N SER A 76 3.60 -0.69 -16.83
CA SER A 76 4.43 0.05 -17.79
C SER A 76 4.70 -0.78 -19.06
N PHE A 77 5.88 -1.39 -19.15
CA PHE A 77 6.33 -2.13 -20.33
C PHE A 77 5.54 -3.42 -20.57
N GLY A 78 5.13 -4.12 -19.51
CA GLY A 78 4.38 -5.37 -19.62
C GLY A 78 3.05 -5.19 -20.34
N ARG A 79 2.35 -4.08 -20.08
CA ARG A 79 1.10 -3.74 -20.76
C ARG A 79 1.32 -3.45 -22.24
N ILE A 80 2.34 -2.67 -22.58
CA ILE A 80 2.69 -2.38 -23.97
C ILE A 80 3.00 -3.68 -24.72
N LEU A 81 3.83 -4.56 -24.14
CA LEU A 81 4.16 -5.86 -24.73
C LEU A 81 2.93 -6.78 -24.85
N TYR A 82 2.01 -6.70 -23.89
CA TYR A 82 0.76 -7.45 -23.93
C TYR A 82 -0.17 -6.96 -25.05
N GLU A 83 -0.35 -5.65 -25.18
CA GLU A 83 -1.16 -5.03 -26.24
C GLU A 83 -0.60 -5.31 -27.64
N LEU A 84 0.73 -5.30 -27.79
CA LEU A 84 1.43 -5.69 -29.02
C LEU A 84 1.41 -7.21 -29.29
N LYS A 85 0.81 -8.01 -28.40
CA LYS A 85 0.81 -9.48 -28.46
C LYS A 85 2.22 -10.06 -28.59
N PHE A 86 3.19 -9.43 -27.94
CA PHE A 86 4.59 -9.84 -28.02
C PHE A 86 4.79 -11.31 -27.61
N TYR A 87 4.01 -11.80 -26.63
CA TYR A 87 4.01 -13.20 -26.22
C TYR A 87 3.69 -14.16 -27.38
N TYR A 88 2.80 -13.78 -28.30
CA TYR A 88 2.41 -14.58 -29.44
C TYR A 88 3.49 -14.54 -30.54
N ILE A 89 4.03 -13.35 -30.81
CA ILE A 89 5.14 -13.17 -31.76
C ILE A 89 6.36 -13.98 -31.29
N LEU A 90 6.70 -13.87 -30.00
CA LEU A 90 7.81 -14.60 -29.41
C LEU A 90 7.61 -16.12 -29.50
N TYR A 91 6.39 -16.60 -29.24
CA TYR A 91 6.05 -18.02 -29.38
C TYR A 91 6.19 -18.50 -30.84
N MET A 92 5.65 -17.75 -31.80
CA MET A 92 5.77 -18.03 -33.24
C MET A 92 7.23 -18.12 -33.67
N ILE A 93 8.07 -17.15 -33.28
CA ILE A 93 9.48 -17.16 -33.66
C ILE A 93 10.23 -18.31 -32.98
N MET A 94 10.12 -18.45 -31.66
CA MET A 94 10.94 -19.40 -30.90
C MET A 94 10.50 -20.85 -31.11
N VAL A 95 9.20 -21.13 -31.01
CA VAL A 95 8.70 -22.51 -31.00
C VAL A 95 8.33 -22.98 -32.40
N VAL A 96 7.70 -22.12 -33.22
CA VAL A 96 7.24 -22.52 -34.56
C VAL A 96 8.37 -22.40 -35.59
N PHE A 97 9.05 -21.26 -35.64
CA PHE A 97 10.08 -21.01 -36.66
C PHE A 97 11.43 -21.65 -36.28
N LEU A 98 11.94 -21.36 -35.08
CA LEU A 98 13.25 -21.85 -34.62
C LEU A 98 13.21 -23.26 -34.01
N ARG A 99 12.02 -23.86 -33.86
CA ARG A 99 11.80 -25.20 -33.28
C ARG A 99 12.47 -25.41 -31.91
N VAL A 100 12.55 -24.34 -31.11
CA VAL A 100 13.11 -24.40 -29.76
C VAL A 100 12.23 -25.30 -28.88
N LYS A 101 12.87 -26.18 -28.10
CA LYS A 101 12.16 -27.06 -27.16
C LYS A 101 11.37 -26.21 -26.16
N LYS A 102 10.15 -26.69 -25.82
CA LYS A 102 9.24 -25.99 -24.88
C LYS A 102 9.90 -25.60 -23.56
N ALA A 103 10.76 -26.47 -23.00
CA ALA A 103 11.48 -26.18 -21.76
C ALA A 103 12.37 -24.93 -21.87
N ALA A 104 13.14 -24.80 -22.95
CA ALA A 104 13.99 -23.64 -23.19
C ALA A 104 13.18 -22.36 -23.45
N TYR A 105 12.00 -22.46 -24.07
CA TYR A 105 11.08 -21.33 -24.22
C TYR A 105 10.55 -20.83 -22.86
N GLU A 106 10.18 -21.74 -21.95
CA GLU A 106 9.74 -21.37 -20.60
C GLU A 106 10.86 -20.70 -19.78
N GLU A 107 12.09 -21.21 -19.88
CA GLU A 107 13.26 -20.57 -19.26
C GLU A 107 13.55 -19.20 -19.86
N PHE A 108 13.48 -19.06 -21.18
CA PHE A 108 13.65 -17.78 -21.85
C PHE A 108 12.61 -16.75 -21.40
N LYS A 109 11.33 -17.13 -21.29
CA LYS A 109 10.29 -16.24 -20.77
C LYS A 109 10.59 -15.80 -19.33
N LYS A 110 11.04 -16.71 -18.48
CA LYS A 110 11.43 -16.38 -17.11
C LYS A 110 12.60 -15.39 -17.10
N LEU A 111 13.63 -15.62 -17.92
CA LEU A 111 14.76 -14.72 -18.05
C LEU A 111 14.33 -13.33 -18.54
N LEU A 112 13.52 -13.28 -19.59
CA LEU A 112 12.96 -12.03 -20.13
C LEU A 112 12.18 -11.26 -19.07
N TRP A 113 11.37 -11.95 -18.26
CA TRP A 113 10.64 -11.33 -17.16
C TRP A 113 11.58 -10.70 -16.12
N HIS A 114 12.64 -11.42 -15.71
CA HIS A 114 13.61 -10.87 -14.75
C HIS A 114 14.39 -9.68 -15.33
N LEU A 115 14.72 -9.71 -16.63
CA LEU A 115 15.35 -8.58 -17.30
C LEU A 115 14.44 -7.35 -17.32
N MET A 116 13.13 -7.53 -17.58
CA MET A 116 12.17 -6.44 -17.49
C MET A 116 12.04 -5.88 -16.07
N MET A 117 11.98 -6.76 -15.07
CA MET A 117 11.97 -6.36 -13.66
C MET A 117 13.21 -5.54 -13.29
N ALA A 118 14.39 -5.99 -13.72
CA ALA A 118 15.64 -5.28 -13.50
C ALA A 118 15.66 -3.93 -14.22
N PHE A 119 15.25 -3.86 -15.48
CA PHE A 119 15.20 -2.62 -16.24
C PHE A 119 14.29 -1.58 -15.58
N VAL A 120 13.09 -1.97 -15.16
CA VAL A 120 12.19 -1.05 -14.46
C VAL A 120 12.76 -0.63 -13.12
N GLY A 121 13.32 -1.58 -12.35
CA GLY A 121 13.89 -1.29 -11.03
C GLY A 121 15.10 -0.36 -11.06
N PHE A 122 16.02 -0.55 -12.01
CA PHE A 122 17.29 0.19 -12.06
C PHE A 122 17.29 1.40 -12.98
N VAL A 123 16.39 1.47 -13.97
CA VAL A 123 16.36 2.57 -14.95
C VAL A 123 15.11 3.41 -14.77
N VAL A 124 13.93 2.80 -14.84
CA VAL A 124 12.66 3.53 -14.85
C VAL A 124 12.37 4.16 -13.49
N VAL A 125 12.53 3.41 -12.39
CA VAL A 125 12.24 3.91 -11.03
C VAL A 125 13.16 5.10 -10.67
N PRO A 126 14.50 5.03 -10.80
CA PRO A 126 15.35 6.18 -10.53
C PRO A 126 15.04 7.39 -11.40
N TRP A 127 14.72 7.18 -12.68
CA TRP A 127 14.31 8.25 -13.59
C TRP A 127 13.01 8.93 -13.14
N ILE A 128 12.00 8.17 -12.72
CA ILE A 128 10.75 8.72 -12.17
C ILE A 128 11.05 9.56 -10.91
N ILE A 129 11.91 9.07 -10.02
CA ILE A 129 12.28 9.79 -8.79
C ILE A 129 13.00 11.10 -9.13
N ASP A 130 13.91 11.11 -10.11
CA ASP A 130 14.61 12.32 -10.55
C ASP A 130 13.65 13.36 -11.15
N VAL A 131 12.73 12.93 -12.01
CA VAL A 131 11.68 13.80 -12.57
C VAL A 131 10.79 14.37 -11.46
N LEU A 132 10.34 13.53 -10.53
CA LEU A 132 9.51 13.96 -9.42
C LEU A 132 10.24 14.97 -8.53
N ASN A 133 11.52 14.73 -8.24
CA ASN A 133 12.36 15.66 -7.49
C ASN A 133 12.46 17.02 -8.21
N LYS A 134 12.71 17.02 -9.53
CA LYS A 134 12.75 18.27 -10.32
C LYS A 134 11.43 19.04 -10.25
N VAL A 135 10.29 18.34 -10.37
CA VAL A 135 8.96 18.95 -10.27
C VAL A 135 8.72 19.53 -8.87
N ILE A 136 9.02 18.77 -7.81
CA ILE A 136 8.86 19.24 -6.43
C ILE A 136 9.77 20.44 -6.17
N SER A 137 11.03 20.39 -6.60
CA SER A 137 11.98 21.50 -6.47
C SER A 137 11.50 22.75 -7.19
N PHE A 138 10.90 22.62 -8.37
CA PHE A 138 10.31 23.75 -9.08
C PHE A 138 9.21 24.44 -8.26
N PHE A 139 8.22 23.68 -7.76
CA PHE A 139 7.16 24.24 -6.92
C PHE A 139 7.67 24.80 -5.60
N TYR A 140 8.63 24.12 -4.98
CA TYR A 140 9.26 24.61 -3.76
C TYR A 140 9.95 25.96 -3.98
N ASN A 141 10.69 26.13 -5.08
CA ASN A 141 11.34 27.40 -5.40
C ASN A 141 10.33 28.52 -5.68
N ILE A 142 9.22 28.23 -6.35
CA ILE A 142 8.12 29.20 -6.52
C ILE A 142 7.56 29.60 -5.16
N TRP A 143 7.32 28.64 -4.28
CA TRP A 143 6.81 28.90 -2.94
C TRP A 143 7.75 29.77 -2.12
N VAL A 144 9.04 29.45 -2.13
CA VAL A 144 10.09 30.26 -1.47
C VAL A 144 10.13 31.67 -2.05
N PHE A 145 10.02 31.82 -3.37
CA PHE A 145 9.96 33.13 -4.01
C PHE A 145 8.73 33.94 -3.54
N VAL A 146 7.56 33.33 -3.49
CA VAL A 146 6.33 33.98 -2.97
C VAL A 146 6.53 34.44 -1.53
N LEU A 147 7.05 33.57 -0.67
CA LEU A 147 7.33 33.91 0.73
C LEU A 147 8.39 35.01 0.88
N TYR A 148 9.35 35.09 -0.05
CA TYR A 148 10.38 36.11 -0.04
C TYR A 148 9.85 37.49 -0.47
N VAL A 149 8.95 37.54 -1.44
CA VAL A 149 8.34 38.78 -1.94
C VAL A 149 7.23 39.30 -1.03
N LEU A 150 6.59 38.42 -0.25
CA LEU A 150 5.46 38.77 0.62
C LEU A 150 5.77 39.88 1.64
N PRO A 151 6.89 39.84 2.40
CA PRO A 151 7.20 40.89 3.38
C PRO A 151 7.34 42.30 2.78
N PRO A 152 8.14 42.56 1.72
CA PRO A 152 8.22 43.90 1.15
C PRO A 152 6.90 44.37 0.52
N VAL A 153 6.12 43.48 -0.10
CA VAL A 153 4.78 43.82 -0.61
C VAL A 153 3.82 44.19 0.52
N ALA A 154 3.82 43.44 1.62
CA ALA A 154 3.01 43.74 2.79
C ALA A 154 3.38 45.10 3.42
N VAL A 155 4.68 45.41 3.53
CA VAL A 155 5.16 46.70 4.02
C VAL A 155 4.69 47.84 3.10
N LEU A 156 4.81 47.69 1.78
CA LEU A 156 4.31 48.68 0.82
C LEU A 156 2.81 48.94 0.96
N ILE A 157 2.00 47.88 1.11
CA ILE A 157 0.56 48.01 1.33
C ILE A 157 0.28 48.75 2.63
N CYS A 158 0.96 48.42 3.73
CA CYS A 158 0.81 49.11 5.00
C CYS A 158 1.15 50.60 4.90
N VAL A 159 2.28 50.94 4.27
CA VAL A 159 2.69 52.34 4.06
C VAL A 159 1.68 53.09 3.21
N PHE A 160 1.18 52.48 2.13
CA PHE A 160 0.17 53.08 1.27
C PHE A 160 -1.14 53.36 2.02
N LEU A 161 -1.63 52.40 2.82
CA LEU A 161 -2.83 52.57 3.63
C LEU A 161 -2.67 53.69 4.67
N ILE A 162 -1.51 53.76 5.33
CA ILE A 162 -1.19 54.84 6.28
C ILE A 162 -1.17 56.19 5.57
N ALA A 163 -0.52 56.28 4.41
CA ALA A 163 -0.45 57.51 3.63
C ALA A 163 -1.87 57.98 3.24
N VAL A 164 -2.70 57.10 2.68
CA VAL A 164 -4.10 57.42 2.33
C VAL A 164 -4.89 57.89 3.54
N TYR A 165 -4.76 57.22 4.69
CA TYR A 165 -5.43 57.61 5.93
C TYR A 165 -5.01 59.01 6.40
N VAL A 166 -3.70 59.30 6.39
CA VAL A 166 -3.17 60.62 6.78
C VAL A 166 -3.62 61.71 5.82
N PHE A 167 -3.53 61.48 4.50
CA PHE A 167 -3.97 62.45 3.50
C PHE A 167 -5.47 62.72 3.60
N LYS A 168 -6.29 61.68 3.78
CA LYS A 168 -7.74 61.82 3.97
C LYS A 168 -8.06 62.63 5.23
N ASN A 169 -7.41 62.34 6.36
CA ASN A 169 -7.63 63.10 7.61
C ASN A 169 -7.12 64.54 7.54
N ARG A 170 -6.04 64.82 6.79
CA ARG A 170 -5.58 66.20 6.55
C ARG A 170 -6.50 66.97 5.61
N ALA A 171 -7.04 66.34 4.58
CA ALA A 171 -8.03 66.94 3.69
C ALA A 171 -9.31 67.31 4.46
N VAL A 172 -9.85 66.38 5.26
CA VAL A 172 -11.03 66.63 6.10
C VAL A 172 -10.79 67.74 7.13
N LYS A 173 -9.62 67.77 7.80
CA LYS A 173 -9.28 68.88 8.70
C LYS A 173 -9.11 70.21 7.96
N GLY A 174 -8.56 70.21 6.75
CA GLY A 174 -8.43 71.41 5.92
C GLY A 174 -9.79 71.99 5.48
N GLU A 175 -10.75 71.13 5.11
CA GLU A 175 -12.12 71.54 4.79
C GLU A 175 -12.88 72.09 6.00
N VAL A 176 -12.68 71.51 7.20
CA VAL A 176 -13.29 72.02 8.44
C VAL A 176 -12.74 73.40 8.82
N VAL A 177 -11.45 73.68 8.57
CA VAL A 177 -10.84 75.00 8.83
C VAL A 177 -11.32 76.03 7.80
N ALA A 178 -11.36 75.68 6.51
CA ALA A 178 -11.83 76.57 5.45
C ALA A 178 -13.34 76.88 5.54
N GLY A 179 -14.16 75.94 6.04
CA GLY A 179 -15.59 76.16 6.30
C GLY A 179 -15.89 76.96 7.56
N GLY A 180 -14.93 77.07 8.50
CA GLY A 180 -15.09 77.82 9.75
C GLY A 180 -14.77 79.31 9.64
N GLU A 181 -13.95 79.72 8.67
CA GLU A 181 -13.56 81.13 8.47
C GLU A 181 -14.60 81.94 7.68
N GLY A 182 -15.69 81.33 7.20
CA GLY A 182 -16.72 81.99 6.40
C GLY A 182 -17.96 82.52 7.16
N SER A 183 -18.02 82.46 8.49
CA SER A 183 -19.25 82.80 9.27
C SER A 183 -19.08 83.86 10.36
N THR A 184 -18.10 84.75 10.26
CA THR A 184 -18.10 86.01 11.03
C THR A 184 -17.44 87.12 10.24
N ALA A 185 -18.22 87.83 9.41
CA ALA A 185 -18.07 89.25 9.09
C ALA A 185 -19.30 89.69 8.28
#